data_AF-A0A4Q5V361-F1
#
_entry.id   AF-A0A4Q5V361-F1
#
_cell.length_a   1.000
_cell.length_b   1.000
_cell.length_c   1.000
_cell.angle_alpha   90.00
_cell.angle_beta   90.00
_cell.angle_gamma   90.00
#
_symmetry.space_group_name_H-M   'P 1'
#
loop_
_entity.id
_entity.type
_entity.pdbx_description
1 polymer ?
#
loop_
_entity_poly.entity_id
_entity_poly.type
_entity_poly.pdbx_seq_one_letter_code
_entity_poly.pdbx_strand_id
1 'polypeptide(L)'
;MAEDSVVVENAVPVYNPESKLYVWRATADYKKVKNEAAPISTLNTDSLIKGLNEYYENVYIEKVKQGGDTLYTAIKESNYLTQQMGTTGAEVYLADLVLNLTSVPGVKYVNLDIKAGDHMQPGTWSQESFKNYKEVIQK
;
A
#
# COMPACT_ATOMS: atom_id res chain seq x y z
N MET A 1 14.51 -40.96 11.61
CA MET A 1 14.92 -39.56 11.65
C MET A 1 14.36 -38.96 10.39
N ALA A 2 13.21 -38.30 10.48
CA ALA A 2 12.60 -37.60 9.35
C ALA A 2 12.58 -36.13 9.77
N GLU A 3 13.39 -35.34 9.08
CA GLU A 3 13.39 -33.89 9.16
C GLU A 3 11.98 -33.33 8.94
N ASP A 4 11.42 -32.79 10.03
CA ASP A 4 10.17 -32.05 10.03
C ASP A 4 10.39 -30.76 9.23
N SER A 5 9.78 -30.73 8.04
CA SER A 5 9.83 -29.58 7.15
C SER A 5 8.93 -28.50 7.74
N VAL A 6 9.54 -27.47 8.31
CA VAL A 6 8.82 -26.28 8.78
C VAL A 6 8.21 -25.60 7.56
N VAL A 7 6.92 -25.86 7.33
CA VAL A 7 6.09 -25.04 6.45
C VAL A 7 5.98 -23.68 7.12
N VAL A 8 6.74 -22.71 6.60
CA VAL A 8 6.53 -21.30 6.95
C VAL A 8 5.20 -20.93 6.31
N GLU A 9 4.11 -21.13 7.04
CA GLU A 9 2.80 -20.59 6.68
C GLU A 9 2.98 -19.08 6.54
N ASN A 10 2.91 -18.58 5.31
CA ASN A 10 2.86 -17.14 5.05
C ASN A 10 1.62 -16.63 5.79
N ALA A 11 1.82 -15.98 6.94
CA ALA A 11 0.73 -15.49 7.77
C ALA A 11 -0.16 -14.58 6.92
N VAL A 12 -1.40 -15.02 6.71
CA VAL A 12 -2.42 -14.22 6.03
C VAL A 12 -2.65 -12.98 6.91
N PRO A 13 -2.53 -11.76 6.38
CA PRO A 13 -2.76 -10.56 7.17
C PRO A 13 -4.20 -10.56 7.69
N VAL A 14 -4.36 -10.29 8.98
CA VAL A 14 -5.66 -10.18 9.63
C VAL A 14 -6.21 -8.79 9.35
N TYR A 15 -7.41 -8.70 8.79
CA TYR A 15 -8.09 -7.42 8.59
C TYR A 15 -8.23 -6.67 9.91
N ASN A 16 -7.74 -5.43 9.94
CA ASN A 16 -7.78 -4.51 11.07
C ASN A 16 -7.98 -3.07 10.55
N PRO A 17 -9.24 -2.60 10.46
CA PRO A 17 -9.52 -1.24 10.00
C PRO A 17 -9.00 -0.15 10.96
N GLU A 18 -8.69 -0.52 12.21
CA GLU A 18 -8.11 0.37 13.22
C GLU A 18 -6.57 0.39 13.20
N SER A 19 -5.93 -0.28 12.24
CA SER A 19 -4.48 -0.28 12.09
C SER A 19 -3.95 1.15 12.06
N LYS A 20 -3.00 1.45 12.93
CA LYS A 20 -2.30 2.76 12.98
C LYS A 20 -0.99 2.74 12.18
N LEU A 21 -0.73 1.67 11.42
CA LEU A 21 0.47 1.48 10.61
C LEU A 21 0.35 2.19 9.25
N TYR A 22 0.07 3.49 9.28
CA TYR A 22 -0.02 4.35 8.10
C TYR A 22 0.40 5.78 8.44
N VAL A 23 0.90 6.50 7.45
CA VAL A 23 1.19 7.93 7.49
C VAL A 23 0.04 8.74 6.89
N TRP A 24 -0.52 8.28 5.77
CA TRP A 24 -1.56 9.01 5.03
C TRP A 24 -2.80 8.16 4.79
N ARG A 25 -3.96 8.82 4.77
CA ARG A 25 -5.22 8.29 4.26
C ARG A 25 -5.80 9.16 3.18
N ALA A 26 -5.95 8.62 1.99
CA ALA A 26 -6.60 9.20 0.84
C ALA A 26 -8.13 9.03 0.94
N THR A 27 -8.87 9.94 0.31
CA THR A 27 -10.31 9.84 0.15
C THR A 27 -10.70 10.02 -1.32
N ALA A 28 -11.90 9.55 -1.67
CA ALA A 28 -12.47 9.70 -3.02
C ALA A 28 -12.61 11.16 -3.48
N ASP A 29 -12.66 12.12 -2.54
CA ASP A 29 -12.74 13.55 -2.82
C ASP A 29 -11.36 14.21 -3.07
N TYR A 30 -10.33 13.41 -3.38
CA TYR A 30 -8.95 13.90 -3.56
C TYR A 30 -8.44 14.65 -2.32
N LYS A 31 -8.73 14.13 -1.13
CA LYS A 31 -8.15 14.62 0.13
C LYS A 31 -7.19 13.58 0.68
N LYS A 32 -6.16 14.04 1.39
CA LYS A 32 -5.29 13.18 2.19
C LYS A 32 -5.23 13.69 3.63
N VAL A 33 -5.39 12.77 4.58
CA VAL A 33 -5.35 13.07 6.01
C VAL A 33 -4.10 12.40 6.58
N LYS A 34 -3.30 13.17 7.31
CA LYS A 34 -2.11 12.66 7.97
C LYS A 34 -2.49 11.98 9.28
N ASN A 35 -1.83 10.87 9.59
CA ASN A 35 -1.89 10.26 10.91
C ASN A 35 -0.91 10.98 11.85
N GLU A 36 -1.40 11.89 12.68
CA GLU A 36 -0.57 12.60 13.67
C GLU A 36 -0.01 11.68 14.75
N ALA A 37 -0.64 10.52 14.97
CA ALA A 37 -0.16 9.50 15.90
C ALA A 37 0.81 8.50 15.25
N ALA A 38 1.12 8.66 13.96
CA ALA A 38 2.07 7.78 13.28
C ALA A 38 3.45 7.89 13.94
N PRO A 39 4.05 6.78 14.38
CA PRO A 39 5.43 6.80 14.86
C PRO A 39 6.38 6.84 13.65
N ILE A 40 6.46 8.00 12.98
CA ILE A 40 7.18 8.17 11.70
C ILE A 40 8.65 7.72 11.80
N SER A 41 9.26 7.80 12.99
CA SER A 41 10.62 7.31 13.25
C SER A 41 10.78 5.78 13.23
N THR A 42 9.69 5.02 13.39
CA THR A 42 9.71 3.55 13.40
C THR A 42 8.98 2.93 12.20
N LEU A 43 8.21 3.72 11.46
CA LEU A 43 7.57 3.26 10.23
C LEU A 43 8.61 3.09 9.11
N ASN A 44 8.65 1.89 8.56
CA ASN A 44 9.44 1.52 7.40
C ASN A 44 8.54 0.88 6.34
N THR A 45 9.11 0.49 5.20
CA THR A 45 8.35 -0.11 4.10
C THR A 45 7.59 -1.36 4.50
N ASP A 46 8.16 -2.20 5.37
CA ASP A 46 7.54 -3.46 5.80
C ASP A 46 6.36 -3.20 6.75
N SER A 47 6.52 -2.28 7.71
CA SER A 47 5.43 -1.88 8.62
C SER A 47 4.26 -1.24 7.87
N LEU A 48 4.53 -0.43 6.85
CA LEU A 48 3.49 0.23 6.06
C LEU A 48 2.77 -0.75 5.12
N ILE A 49 3.50 -1.69 4.52
CA ILE A 49 2.90 -2.80 3.74
C ILE A 49 1.98 -3.63 4.64
N LYS A 50 2.42 -3.94 5.87
CA LYS A 50 1.57 -4.61 6.84
C LYS A 50 0.29 -3.82 7.12
N GLY A 51 0.38 -2.50 7.37
CA GLY A 51 -0.79 -1.66 7.61
C GLY A 51 -1.75 -1.58 6.43
N LEU A 52 -1.24 -1.53 5.20
CA LEU A 52 -2.06 -1.57 3.98
C LEU A 52 -2.80 -2.92 3.86
N ASN A 53 -2.11 -4.03 4.09
CA ASN A 53 -2.68 -5.37 4.06
C ASN A 53 -3.70 -5.60 5.19
N GLU A 54 -3.48 -5.02 6.37
CA GLU A 54 -4.44 -5.04 7.47
C GLU A 54 -5.70 -4.23 7.11
N TYR A 55 -5.58 -3.13 6.36
CA TYR A 55 -6.73 -2.29 6.05
C TYR A 55 -7.54 -2.75 4.83
N TYR A 56 -6.89 -3.36 3.84
CA TYR A 56 -7.55 -3.81 2.61
C TYR A 56 -7.67 -5.33 2.59
N GLU A 57 -8.72 -5.87 3.19
CA GLU A 57 -8.91 -7.33 3.39
C GLU A 57 -8.76 -8.19 2.12
N ASN A 58 -9.15 -7.66 0.96
CA ASN A 58 -9.19 -8.38 -0.32
C ASN A 58 -8.02 -7.99 -1.26
N VAL A 59 -7.03 -7.26 -0.76
CA VAL A 59 -5.86 -6.83 -1.55
C VAL A 59 -4.59 -7.08 -0.76
N TYR A 60 -3.75 -7.98 -1.29
CA TYR A 60 -2.48 -8.34 -0.66
C TYR A 60 -1.28 -7.81 -1.44
N ILE A 61 -0.62 -6.79 -0.90
CA ILE A 61 0.60 -6.21 -1.44
C ILE A 61 1.83 -6.85 -0.80
N GLU A 62 2.78 -7.24 -1.65
CA GLU A 62 4.07 -7.79 -1.26
C GLU A 62 5.21 -6.82 -1.63
N LYS A 63 6.25 -6.80 -0.80
CA LYS A 63 7.53 -6.18 -1.16
C LYS A 63 8.36 -7.18 -1.97
N VAL A 64 8.76 -6.81 -3.18
CA VAL A 64 9.63 -7.64 -4.01
C VAL A 64 11.09 -7.30 -3.74
N LYS A 65 11.46 -6.02 -3.86
CA LYS A 65 12.82 -5.51 -3.62
C LYS A 65 12.80 -3.98 -3.57
N GLN A 66 13.92 -3.39 -3.17
CA GLN A 66 14.19 -1.98 -3.43
C GLN A 66 15.45 -1.86 -4.29
N GLY A 67 15.40 -1.03 -5.33
CA GLY A 67 16.53 -0.71 -6.19
C GLY A 67 16.68 0.80 -6.30
N GLY A 68 17.79 1.35 -5.78
CA GLY A 68 17.95 2.80 -5.66
C GLY A 68 16.83 3.42 -4.82
N ASP A 69 16.15 4.42 -5.38
CA ASP A 69 15.02 5.12 -4.77
C ASP A 69 13.65 4.54 -5.15
N THR A 70 13.63 3.38 -5.82
CA THR A 70 12.40 2.72 -6.25
C THR A 70 12.13 1.45 -5.44
N LEU A 71 10.96 1.40 -4.80
CA LEU A 71 10.43 0.20 -4.15
C LEU A 71 9.57 -0.58 -5.14
N TYR A 72 9.94 -1.83 -5.40
CA TYR A 72 9.19 -2.74 -6.26
C TYR A 72 8.26 -3.59 -5.41
N THR A 73 6.98 -3.58 -5.75
CA THR A 73 5.90 -4.27 -5.05
C THR A 73 5.05 -5.06 -6.03
N ALA A 74 4.29 -6.04 -5.53
CA ALA A 74 3.43 -6.88 -6.35
C ALA A 74 2.13 -7.28 -5.63
N ILE A 75 1.04 -7.41 -6.39
CA ILE A 75 -0.21 -8.04 -5.92
C ILE A 75 -0.49 -9.21 -6.86
N LYS A 76 -0.23 -10.43 -6.38
CA LYS A 76 -0.38 -11.66 -7.17
C LYS A 76 -1.84 -11.88 -7.59
N GLU A 77 -2.76 -11.72 -6.64
CA GLU A 77 -4.21 -11.85 -6.85
C GLU A 77 -4.89 -10.47 -6.92
N SER A 78 -4.74 -9.79 -8.07
CA SER A 78 -5.23 -8.42 -8.26
C SER A 78 -6.66 -8.31 -8.78
N ASN A 79 -7.41 -9.41 -8.93
CA ASN A 79 -8.75 -9.40 -9.55
C ASN A 79 -9.75 -8.52 -8.79
N TYR A 80 -9.74 -8.57 -7.45
CA TYR A 80 -10.61 -7.71 -6.66
C TYR A 80 -10.32 -6.23 -6.92
N LEU A 81 -9.05 -5.84 -6.81
CA LEU A 81 -8.59 -4.47 -7.03
C LEU A 81 -8.89 -3.96 -8.45
N THR A 82 -8.68 -4.79 -9.46
CA THR A 82 -8.69 -4.37 -10.87
C THR A 82 -10.05 -4.52 -11.56
N GLN A 83 -10.97 -5.32 -11.00
CA GLN A 83 -12.25 -5.65 -11.64
C GLN A 83 -13.48 -5.48 -10.72
N GLN A 84 -13.34 -5.56 -9.39
CA GLN A 84 -14.50 -5.62 -8.47
C GLN A 84 -14.62 -4.39 -7.56
N MET A 85 -13.50 -3.81 -7.14
CA MET A 85 -13.44 -2.67 -6.23
C MET A 85 -14.03 -1.37 -6.85
N GLY A 86 -14.10 -1.32 -8.18
CA GLY A 86 -14.48 -0.15 -8.97
C GLY A 86 -13.35 0.89 -9.06
N THR A 87 -13.44 1.76 -10.08
CA THR A 87 -12.38 2.74 -10.40
C THR A 87 -12.01 3.63 -9.21
N THR A 88 -13.01 4.21 -8.52
CA THR A 88 -12.75 5.11 -7.38
C THR A 88 -12.06 4.39 -6.22
N GLY A 89 -12.46 3.16 -5.91
CA GLY A 89 -11.80 2.40 -4.85
C GLY A 89 -10.36 2.06 -5.21
N ALA A 90 -10.11 1.63 -6.46
CA ALA A 90 -8.78 1.34 -6.96
C ALA A 90 -7.86 2.58 -6.95
N GLU A 91 -8.38 3.76 -7.32
CA GLU A 91 -7.65 5.03 -7.24
C GLU A 91 -7.29 5.41 -5.81
N VAL A 92 -8.22 5.27 -4.87
CA VAL A 92 -7.96 5.54 -3.44
C VAL A 92 -6.93 4.55 -2.88
N TYR A 93 -7.04 3.26 -3.22
CA TYR A 93 -6.05 2.25 -2.84
C TYR A 93 -4.65 2.62 -3.34
N LEU A 94 -4.53 3.00 -4.62
CA LEU A 94 -3.24 3.38 -5.20
C LEU A 94 -2.69 4.65 -4.54
N ALA A 95 -3.53 5.63 -4.23
CA ALA A 95 -3.13 6.83 -3.51
C ALA A 95 -2.60 6.49 -2.11
N ASP A 96 -3.31 5.65 -1.36
CA ASP A 96 -2.88 5.15 -0.05
C ASP A 96 -1.54 4.42 -0.16
N LEU A 97 -1.41 3.47 -1.09
CA LEU A 97 -0.18 2.73 -1.33
C LEU A 97 1.01 3.65 -1.57
N VAL A 98 0.89 4.57 -2.54
CA VAL A 98 2.00 5.40 -2.99
C VAL A 98 2.36 6.44 -1.93
N LEU A 99 1.39 7.18 -1.40
CA LEU A 99 1.65 8.23 -0.41
C LEU A 99 2.29 7.67 0.86
N ASN A 100 1.88 6.49 1.30
CA ASN A 100 2.47 5.85 2.47
C ASN A 100 3.91 5.39 2.17
N LEU A 101 4.14 4.63 1.11
CA LEU A 101 5.45 4.04 0.85
C LEU A 101 6.51 5.09 0.48
N THR A 102 6.13 6.18 -0.21
CA THR A 102 7.04 7.30 -0.50
C THR A 102 7.24 8.24 0.71
N SER A 103 6.55 8.01 1.83
CA SER A 103 6.85 8.71 3.09
C SER A 103 8.08 8.13 3.80
N VAL A 104 8.57 6.96 3.39
CA VAL A 104 9.79 6.36 3.94
C VAL A 104 11.02 7.03 3.32
N PRO A 105 11.97 7.55 4.12
CA PRO A 105 13.21 8.12 3.60
C PRO A 105 13.95 7.13 2.70
N GLY A 106 14.34 7.59 1.51
CA GLY A 106 15.01 6.77 0.51
C GLY A 106 14.07 6.05 -0.48
N VAL A 107 12.75 6.17 -0.33
CA VAL A 107 11.76 5.69 -1.33
C VAL A 107 11.10 6.90 -2.00
N LYS A 108 11.38 7.12 -3.27
CA LYS A 108 10.75 8.18 -4.09
C LYS A 108 9.71 7.64 -5.06
N TYR A 109 9.90 6.40 -5.49
CA TYR A 109 9.04 5.75 -6.46
C TYR A 109 8.55 4.41 -5.92
N VAL A 110 7.31 4.07 -6.26
CA VAL A 110 6.72 2.75 -6.04
C VAL A 110 6.40 2.18 -7.41
N ASN A 111 7.01 1.05 -7.75
CA ASN A 111 6.64 0.25 -8.90
C ASN A 111 5.69 -0.85 -8.42
N LEU A 112 4.48 -0.89 -8.98
CA LEU A 112 3.46 -1.89 -8.66
C LEU A 112 3.28 -2.84 -9.85
N ASP A 113 3.61 -4.10 -9.61
CA ASP A 113 3.34 -5.19 -10.53
C ASP A 113 2.00 -5.86 -10.20
N ILE A 114 1.05 -5.76 -11.13
CA ILE A 114 -0.26 -6.39 -11.05
C ILE A 114 -0.67 -6.89 -12.42
N LYS A 115 -1.56 -7.89 -12.45
CA LYS A 115 -2.32 -8.18 -13.66
C LYS A 115 -3.24 -7.00 -13.96
N ALA A 116 -3.09 -6.40 -15.13
CA ALA A 116 -3.92 -5.31 -15.61
C ALA A 116 -5.41 -5.67 -15.67
N GLY A 117 -6.28 -4.71 -15.39
CA GLY A 117 -7.72 -4.83 -15.55
C GLY A 117 -8.41 -3.47 -15.73
N ASP A 118 -9.74 -3.48 -15.80
CA ASP A 118 -10.52 -2.33 -16.29
C ASP A 118 -10.37 -1.09 -15.41
N HIS A 119 -10.11 -1.28 -14.10
CA HIS A 119 -10.01 -0.20 -13.13
C HIS A 119 -8.58 0.19 -12.77
N MET A 120 -7.58 -0.66 -13.06
CA MET A 120 -6.21 -0.41 -12.63
C MET A 120 -5.17 -1.11 -13.51
N GLN A 121 -4.06 -0.41 -13.74
CA GLN A 121 -2.94 -0.85 -14.57
C GLN A 121 -1.65 -0.91 -13.75
N PRO A 122 -0.69 -1.79 -14.08
CA PRO A 122 0.65 -1.78 -13.48
C PRO A 122 1.44 -0.53 -13.90
N GLY A 123 2.50 -0.19 -13.16
CA GLY A 123 3.25 1.03 -13.44
C GLY A 123 4.23 1.46 -12.35
N THR A 124 4.70 2.70 -12.46
CA THR A 124 5.55 3.35 -11.47
C THR A 124 4.96 4.71 -11.12
N TRP A 125 4.81 4.97 -9.83
CA TRP A 125 4.22 6.20 -9.30
C TRP A 125 5.14 6.83 -8.27
N SER A 126 4.95 8.13 -8.07
CA SER A 126 5.59 8.90 -7.02
C SER A 126 4.55 9.70 -6.25
N GLN A 127 4.97 10.38 -5.20
CA GLN A 127 4.11 11.35 -4.50
C GLN A 127 3.54 12.43 -5.45
N GLU A 128 4.26 12.80 -6.52
CA GLU A 128 3.81 13.79 -7.50
C GLU A 128 2.64 13.31 -8.35
N SER A 129 2.47 11.99 -8.51
CA SER A 129 1.30 11.39 -9.15
C SER A 129 -0.01 11.77 -8.44
N PHE A 130 0.07 12.17 -7.17
CA PHE A 130 -1.06 12.54 -6.31
C PHE A 130 -1.03 14.02 -5.91
N LYS A 131 -0.41 14.90 -6.71
CA LYS A 131 -0.32 16.35 -6.43
C LYS A 131 -1.67 17.06 -6.34
N ASN A 132 -2.73 16.48 -6.91
CA ASN A 132 -4.11 16.97 -6.81
C ASN A 132 -4.75 16.66 -5.45
N TYR A 133 -4.20 15.73 -4.66
CA TYR A 133 -4.71 15.41 -3.34
C TYR A 133 -4.37 16.52 -2.34
N LYS A 134 -5.40 17.12 -1.76
CA LYS A 134 -5.27 18.21 -0.79
C LYS A 134 -5.11 17.65 0.62
N GLU A 135 -4.09 18.11 1.32
CA GLU A 135 -3.92 17.79 2.73
C GLU A 135 -5.01 18.46 3.58
N VAL A 136 -5.63 17.67 4.46
CA VAL A 136 -6.64 18.14 5.40
C VAL A 136 -6.19 17.79 6.81
N ILE A 137 -6.16 18.80 7.67
CA ILE A 137 -5.87 18.64 9.10
C ILE A 137 -7.17 18.19 9.77
N GLN A 138 -7.15 17.05 10.45
CA GLN A 138 -8.25 16.68 11.35
C GLN A 138 -8.28 17.68 12.51
N LYS A 139 -9.40 18.40 12.65
CA LYS A 139 -9.67 19.29 13.78
C LYS A 139 -10.30 18.52 14.93
#